data_AF-X1NVU0-F1
#
_entry.id   AF-X1NVU0-F1
#
_cell.length_a   1.000
_cell.length_b   1.000
_cell.length_c   1.000
_cell.angle_alpha   90.00
_cell.angle_beta   90.00
_cell.angle_gamma   90.00
#
_symmetry.space_group_name_H-M   'P 1'
#
loop_
_entity.id
_entity.type
_entity.pdbx_description
1 polymer ?
#
loop_
_entity_poly.entity_id
_entity_poly.type
_entity_poly.pdbx_seq_one_letter_code
_entity_poly.pdbx_strand_id
1 'polypeptide(L)'
;MSNSTETKQALLASPLIRQYGGIVISLIILCLVFSSISPRFLAFNNFMNIMQQVAVIAVAAYGMTYVILLGDIDLSVGSIIAVAGMVAAQAFSMGFGFAPTVLITLAAGAIMGGLNGVLS
;
A
#
# COMPACT_ATOMS: atom_id res chain seq x y z
N MET A 1 23.83 -4.16 38.87
CA MET A 1 23.68 -3.08 37.86
C MET A 1 24.23 -3.43 36.47
N SER A 2 24.61 -4.68 36.14
CA SER A 2 25.14 -5.03 34.79
C SER A 2 24.08 -5.50 33.77
N ASN A 3 22.89 -5.94 34.20
CA ASN A 3 21.94 -6.61 33.30
C ASN A 3 21.28 -5.67 32.26
N SER A 4 21.01 -4.39 32.59
CA SER A 4 20.30 -3.45 31.70
C SER A 4 21.11 -2.96 30.49
N THR A 5 22.45 -3.00 30.58
CA THR A 5 23.34 -2.50 29.53
C THR A 5 23.56 -3.58 28.47
N GLU A 6 23.69 -4.84 28.88
CA GLU A 6 23.77 -6.00 27.99
C GLU A 6 22.47 -6.21 27.22
N THR A 7 21.30 -6.02 27.85
CA THR A 7 20.01 -6.11 27.14
C THR A 7 19.87 -5.01 26.07
N LYS A 8 20.27 -3.77 26.37
CA LYS A 8 20.22 -2.67 25.39
C LYS A 8 21.16 -2.91 24.20
N GLN A 9 22.36 -3.44 24.46
CA GLN A 9 23.31 -3.80 23.41
C GLN A 9 22.80 -4.98 22.57
N ALA A 10 22.19 -6.00 23.19
CA ALA A 10 21.59 -7.13 22.47
C ALA A 10 20.36 -6.73 21.63
N LEU A 11 19.54 -5.80 22.11
CA LEU A 11 18.41 -5.25 21.35
C LEU A 11 18.90 -4.45 20.14
N LEU A 12 19.85 -3.53 20.32
CA LEU A 12 20.42 -2.74 19.23
C LEU A 12 21.25 -3.58 18.24
N ALA A 13 21.79 -4.71 18.68
CA ALA A 13 22.50 -5.67 17.82
C ALA A 13 21.56 -6.62 17.06
N SER A 14 20.25 -6.62 17.34
CA SER A 14 19.32 -7.52 16.66
C SER A 14 19.17 -7.16 15.17
N PRO A 15 19.20 -8.14 14.26
CA PRO A 15 19.14 -7.90 12.82
C PRO A 15 17.84 -7.18 12.39
N LEU A 16 16.74 -7.41 13.12
CA LEU A 16 15.45 -6.75 12.89
C LEU A 16 15.50 -5.25 13.19
N ILE A 17 16.11 -4.83 14.31
CA ILE A 17 16.25 -3.41 14.65
C ILE A 17 17.20 -2.72 13.68
N ARG A 18 18.25 -3.40 13.22
CA ARG A 18 19.20 -2.82 12.28
C ARG A 18 18.63 -2.69 10.85
N GLN A 19 17.79 -3.63 10.43
CA GLN A 19 17.16 -3.64 9.11
C GLN A 19 15.93 -2.72 9.03
N TYR A 20 15.07 -2.72 10.04
CA TYR A 20 13.79 -1.99 10.03
C TYR A 20 13.76 -0.75 10.93
N GLY A 21 14.73 -0.61 11.84
CA GLY A 21 14.76 0.50 12.80
C GLY A 21 14.81 1.87 12.13
N GLY A 22 15.52 1.99 11.00
CA GLY A 22 15.53 3.23 10.21
C GLY A 22 14.14 3.65 9.75
N ILE A 23 13.37 2.72 9.16
CA ILE A 23 11.99 2.97 8.70
C ILE A 23 11.09 3.37 9.88
N VAL A 24 11.15 2.66 11.00
CA VAL A 24 10.30 2.94 12.16
C VAL A 24 10.65 4.31 12.78
N ILE A 25 11.94 4.61 12.94
CA ILE A 25 12.41 5.90 13.45
C ILE A 25 11.99 7.03 12.50
N SER A 26 12.20 6.87 11.20
CA SER A 26 11.77 7.85 10.20
C SER A 26 10.26 8.09 10.25
N LEU A 27 9.45 7.03 10.40
CA LEU A 27 8.00 7.15 10.52
C LEU A 27 7.60 7.94 11.78
N ILE A 28 8.21 7.64 12.93
CA ILE A 28 7.94 8.38 14.18
C ILE A 28 8.27 9.86 14.01
N ILE A 29 9.45 10.18 13.45
CA ILE A 29 9.87 11.56 13.20
C ILE A 29 8.87 12.26 12.25
N LEU A 30 8.49 11.59 11.16
CA LEU A 30 7.51 12.10 10.19
C LEU A 30 6.18 12.42 10.89
N CYS A 31 5.66 11.49 11.69
CA CYS A 31 4.41 11.69 12.42
C CYS A 31 4.49 12.88 13.39
N LEU A 32 5.59 13.03 14.14
CA LEU A 32 5.77 14.15 15.06
C LEU A 32 5.84 15.50 14.34
N VAL A 33 6.58 15.56 13.23
CA VAL A 33 6.73 16.78 12.42
C VAL A 33 5.41 17.18 11.79
N PHE A 34 4.71 16.26 11.13
CA PHE A 34 3.43 16.60 10.49
C PHE A 34 2.31 16.84 11.50
N SER A 35 2.34 16.20 12.67
CA SER A 35 1.40 16.50 13.76
C SER A 35 1.62 17.89 14.36
N SER A 36 2.85 18.42 14.35
CA SER A 36 3.13 19.76 14.89
C SER A 36 2.86 20.87 13.88
N ILE A 37 3.07 20.62 12.58
CA ILE A 37 2.84 21.60 11.50
C ILE A 37 1.36 21.65 11.09
N SER A 38 0.66 20.51 11.09
CA SER A 38 -0.71 20.41 10.59
C SER A 38 -1.66 19.79 11.62
N PRO A 39 -2.59 20.57 12.21
CA PRO A 39 -3.61 20.05 13.11
C PRO A 39 -4.52 19.00 12.46
N ARG A 40 -4.59 18.97 11.12
CA ARG A 40 -5.40 18.01 10.35
C ARG A 40 -4.71 16.65 10.17
N PHE A 41 -3.41 16.55 10.46
CA PHE A 41 -2.65 15.32 10.24
C PHE A 41 -3.19 14.14 11.05
N LEU A 42 -3.50 14.35 12.33
CA LEU A 42 -4.08 13.32 13.21
C LEU A 42 -5.60 13.20 13.10
N ALA A 43 -6.24 13.95 12.21
CA ALA A 43 -7.69 13.85 12.02
C ALA A 43 -8.05 12.47 11.47
N PHE A 44 -9.16 11.90 11.98
CA PHE A 44 -9.64 10.58 11.58
C PHE A 44 -9.80 10.44 10.05
N ASN A 45 -10.29 11.49 9.38
CA ASN A 45 -10.43 11.49 7.92
C ASN A 45 -9.07 11.36 7.21
N ASN A 46 -8.02 12.04 7.70
CA ASN A 46 -6.69 11.92 7.11
C ASN A 46 -6.12 10.52 7.31
N PHE A 47 -6.28 9.97 8.53
CA PHE A 47 -5.90 8.60 8.82
C PHE A 47 -6.63 7.59 7.92
N MET A 48 -7.95 7.74 7.75
CA MET A 48 -8.75 6.87 6.90
C MET A 48 -8.34 6.98 5.42
N ASN A 49 -8.04 8.18 4.92
CA ASN A 49 -7.54 8.39 3.57
C ASN A 49 -6.19 7.69 3.35
N ILE A 50 -5.27 7.79 4.31
CA ILE A 50 -3.97 7.10 4.24
C ILE A 50 -4.19 5.58 4.25
N MET A 51 -5.02 5.06 5.17
CA MET A 51 -5.31 3.62 5.23
C MET A 51 -5.93 3.09 3.94
N GLN A 52 -6.83 3.85 3.30
CA GLN A 52 -7.39 3.48 1.99
C GLN A 52 -6.31 3.45 0.89
N GLN A 53 -5.39 4.42 0.86
CA GLN A 53 -4.28 4.42 -0.10
C GLN A 53 -3.33 3.23 0.12
N VAL A 54 -2.99 2.93 1.38
CA VAL A 54 -2.15 1.79 1.73
C VAL A 54 -2.84 0.46 1.37
N ALA A 55 -4.15 0.35 1.58
CA ALA A 55 -4.90 -0.87 1.25
C ALA A 55 -4.80 -1.22 -0.24
N VAL A 56 -4.90 -0.23 -1.14
CA VAL A 56 -4.74 -0.45 -2.59
C VAL A 56 -3.35 -1.01 -2.91
N ILE A 57 -2.29 -0.41 -2.35
CA ILE A 57 -0.91 -0.87 -2.57
C ILE A 57 -0.68 -2.25 -1.96
N ALA A 58 -1.23 -2.52 -0.77
CA ALA A 58 -1.06 -3.81 -0.09
C ALA A 58 -1.73 -4.97 -0.86
N VAL A 59 -2.95 -4.76 -1.37
CA VAL A 59 -3.64 -5.75 -2.20
C VAL A 59 -2.87 -5.98 -3.50
N ALA A 60 -2.38 -4.92 -4.14
CA ALA A 60 -1.56 -5.04 -5.34
C ALA A 60 -0.25 -5.79 -5.08
N ALA A 61 0.44 -5.49 -3.97
CA ALA A 61 1.69 -6.13 -3.59
C ALA A 61 1.53 -7.64 -3.39
N TYR A 62 0.38 -8.08 -2.87
CA TYR A 62 0.06 -9.50 -2.77
C TYR A 62 0.02 -10.17 -4.16
N GLY A 63 -0.65 -9.56 -5.14
CA GLY A 63 -0.65 -10.05 -6.52
C GLY A 63 0.74 -10.03 -7.16
N MET A 64 1.47 -8.91 -7.02
CA MET A 64 2.83 -8.77 -7.56
C MET A 64 3.82 -9.79 -6.99
N THR A 65 3.59 -10.30 -5.77
CA THR A 65 4.44 -11.35 -5.20
C THR A 65 4.46 -12.60 -6.09
N TYR A 66 3.31 -13.01 -6.65
CA TYR A 66 3.25 -14.15 -7.56
C TYR A 66 4.02 -13.90 -8.86
N VAL A 67 3.90 -12.70 -9.41
CA VAL A 67 4.62 -12.31 -10.64
C VAL A 67 6.14 -12.36 -10.41
N ILE A 68 6.61 -11.76 -9.33
CA ILE A 68 8.05 -11.71 -9.00
C ILE A 68 8.61 -13.14 -8.81
N LEU A 69 7.82 -14.04 -8.19
CA LEU A 69 8.22 -15.44 -8.02
C LEU A 69 8.38 -16.19 -9.35
N LEU A 70 7.67 -15.77 -10.40
CA LEU A 70 7.81 -16.32 -11.75
C LEU A 70 9.02 -15.74 -12.51
N GLY A 71 9.74 -14.78 -11.93
CA GLY A 71 10.95 -14.18 -12.50
C GLY A 71 10.70 -12.92 -13.33
N ASP A 72 9.45 -12.45 -13.39
CA ASP A 72 9.06 -11.29 -14.18
C ASP A 72 8.98 -10.01 -13.34
N ILE A 73 9.39 -8.89 -13.93
CA ILE A 73 9.24 -7.54 -13.36
C ILE A 73 8.03 -6.89 -14.04
N ASP A 74 6.83 -7.28 -13.62
CA ASP A 74 5.59 -6.82 -14.25
C ASP A 74 5.24 -5.38 -13.84
N LEU A 75 5.61 -4.44 -14.72
CA LEU A 75 5.22 -3.04 -14.65
C LEU A 75 3.74 -2.80 -15.00
N SER A 76 3.04 -3.77 -15.62
CA SER A 76 1.64 -3.62 -16.02
C SER A 76 0.68 -3.54 -14.84
N VAL A 77 1.04 -4.09 -13.67
CA VAL A 77 0.17 -4.04 -12.48
C VAL A 77 -0.13 -2.59 -12.10
N GLY A 78 0.84 -1.68 -12.26
CA GLY A 78 0.63 -0.25 -12.03
C GLY A 78 -0.38 0.37 -13.00
N SER A 79 -0.32 0.01 -14.29
CA SER A 79 -1.26 0.52 -15.29
C SER A 79 -2.67 -0.08 -15.12
N ILE A 80 -2.78 -1.35 -14.72
CA ILE A 80 -4.06 -1.99 -14.42
C ILE A 80 -4.76 -1.31 -13.23
N ILE A 81 -4.02 -0.96 -12.18
CA ILE A 81 -4.57 -0.22 -11.02
C ILE A 81 -5.10 1.15 -11.47
N ALA A 82 -4.34 1.87 -12.32
CA ALA A 82 -4.76 3.17 -12.84
C ALA A 82 -6.05 3.05 -13.68
N VAL A 83 -6.13 2.05 -14.56
CA VAL A 83 -7.33 1.78 -15.36
C VAL A 83 -8.51 1.42 -14.47
N ALA A 84 -8.33 0.56 -13.46
CA ALA A 84 -9.39 0.20 -12.52
C ALA A 84 -9.95 1.43 -11.77
N GLY A 85 -9.07 2.34 -11.33
CA GLY A 85 -9.46 3.61 -10.72
C GLY A 85 -10.25 4.52 -11.67
N MET A 86 -9.80 4.64 -12.92
CA MET A 86 -10.50 5.40 -13.97
C MET A 86 -11.86 4.80 -14.30
N VAL A 87 -11.97 3.49 -14.41
CA VAL A 87 -13.24 2.78 -14.64
C VAL A 87 -14.21 3.01 -13.49
N ALA A 88 -13.74 2.93 -12.24
CA ALA A 88 -14.58 3.22 -11.07
C ALA A 88 -15.09 4.67 -11.08
N ALA A 89 -14.19 5.63 -11.31
CA ALA A 89 -14.54 7.05 -11.38
C ALA A 89 -15.53 7.34 -12.52
N GLN A 90 -15.31 6.73 -13.69
CA GLN A 90 -16.18 6.91 -14.85
C GLN A 90 -17.55 6.26 -14.64
N ALA A 91 -17.64 5.10 -13.99
CA ALA A 91 -18.90 4.45 -13.65
C ALA A 91 -19.74 5.33 -12.70
N PHE A 92 -19.12 5.88 -11.65
CA PHE A 92 -19.80 6.86 -10.80
C PHE A 92 -20.22 8.12 -11.55
N SER A 93 -19.38 8.64 -12.45
CA SER A 93 -19.71 9.79 -13.30
C SER A 93 -20.91 9.53 -14.22
N MET A 94 -21.09 8.30 -14.70
CA MET A 94 -22.27 7.87 -15.47
C MET A 94 -23.52 7.63 -14.62
N GLY A 95 -23.45 7.83 -13.29
CA GLY A 95 -24.58 7.65 -12.38
C GLY A 95 -24.79 6.22 -11.89
N PHE A 96 -23.85 5.30 -12.14
CA PHE A 96 -23.93 3.96 -11.55
C PHE A 96 -23.79 4.04 -10.02
N GLY A 97 -24.63 3.29 -9.31
CA GLY A 97 -24.54 3.13 -7.86
C GLY A 97 -23.31 2.31 -7.43
N PHE A 98 -23.10 2.20 -6.11
CA PHE A 98 -21.94 1.50 -5.56
C PHE A 98 -21.77 0.05 -6.07
N ALA A 99 -22.83 -0.76 -5.96
CA ALA A 99 -22.78 -2.17 -6.36
C ALA A 99 -22.42 -2.40 -7.83
N PRO A 100 -23.08 -1.76 -8.83
CA PRO A 100 -22.70 -1.93 -10.23
C PRO A 100 -21.30 -1.39 -10.53
N THR A 101 -20.88 -0.28 -9.90
CA THR A 101 -19.52 0.25 -10.07
C THR A 101 -18.47 -0.77 -9.62
N VAL A 102 -18.65 -1.41 -8.46
CA VAL A 102 -17.73 -2.45 -7.99
C VAL A 102 -17.63 -3.60 -8.99
N LEU A 103 -18.77 -4.10 -9.50
CA LEU A 103 -18.78 -5.21 -10.46
C LEU A 103 -18.08 -4.85 -11.78
N ILE A 104 -18.35 -3.65 -12.31
CA ILE A 104 -17.74 -3.17 -13.56
C ILE A 104 -16.22 -3.02 -13.39
N THR A 105 -15.77 -2.42 -12.28
CA THR A 105 -14.35 -2.24 -11.99
C THR A 105 -13.63 -3.57 -11.81
N LEU A 106 -14.23 -4.53 -11.08
CA LEU A 106 -13.67 -5.87 -10.92
C LEU A 106 -13.58 -6.61 -12.26
N ALA A 107 -14.62 -6.53 -13.09
CA ALA A 107 -14.61 -7.14 -14.41
C ALA A 107 -13.52 -6.55 -15.31
N ALA A 108 -13.39 -5.22 -15.35
CA ALA A 108 -12.34 -4.56 -16.12
C ALA A 108 -10.93 -4.96 -15.67
N GLY A 109 -10.69 -4.99 -14.35
CA GLY A 109 -9.42 -5.43 -13.78
C GLY A 109 -9.11 -6.89 -14.10
N ALA A 110 -10.10 -7.79 -13.97
CA ALA A 110 -9.94 -9.21 -14.28
C ALA A 110 -9.64 -9.45 -15.77
N ILE A 111 -10.31 -8.73 -16.66
CA ILE A 111 -10.05 -8.81 -18.11
C ILE A 111 -8.62 -8.36 -18.41
N MET A 112 -8.22 -7.18 -17.93
CA MET A 112 -6.88 -6.64 -18.21
C MET A 112 -5.78 -7.51 -17.61
N GLY A 113 -5.94 -7.97 -16.36
CA GLY A 113 -5.00 -8.86 -15.70
C GLY A 113 -4.91 -10.23 -16.38
N GLY A 114 -6.06 -10.79 -16.79
CA GLY A 114 -6.11 -12.05 -17.53
C GLY A 114 -5.43 -11.95 -18.89
N LEU A 115 -5.64 -10.86 -19.62
CA LEU A 115 -4.95 -10.60 -20.89
C LEU A 115 -3.43 -10.50 -20.68
N ASN A 116 -2.98 -9.76 -19.65
CA ASN A 116 -1.56 -9.64 -19.35
C ASN A 116 -0.91 -10.99 -19.00
N GLY A 117 -1.61 -11.82 -18.21
CA GLY A 117 -1.17 -13.17 -17.87
C GLY A 117 -1.15 -14.15 -19.04
N VAL A 118 -1.92 -13.92 -20.10
CA VAL A 118 -1.87 -14.73 -21.34
C VAL A 118 -0.75 -14.27 -22.27
N LEU A 119 -0.41 -12.97 -22.24
CA LEU A 119 0.65 -12.40 -23.07
C LEU A 119 2.07 -12.65 -22.54
N SER A 120 2.20 -12.87 -21.23
CA SER A 120 3.48 -13.16 -20.54
C SER A 120 3.88 -14.62 -20.76
#